data_AF-A0A3B1II14-F1
#
_entry.id   AF-A0A3B1II14-F1
#
_cell.length_a   1.000
_cell.length_b   1.000
_cell.length_c   1.000
_cell.angle_alpha   90.00
_cell.angle_beta   90.00
_cell.angle_gamma   90.00
#
_symmetry.space_group_name_H-M   'P 1'
#
loop_
_entity.id
_entity.type
_entity.pdbx_description
1 polymer ?
#
loop_
_entity_poly.entity_id
_entity_poly.type
_entity_poly.pdbx_seq_one_letter_code
_entity_poly.pdbx_strand_id
1 'polypeptide(L)'
;MQQKRNIQIIEWEDLDKRKFYSFGVFMTMTIRATVYPAMLIRTRLQVQKGKSLYSGTYDAFRKILRAEGVRGLYRGFMVNTFTLISGQAYITTYELVRKYVSNYSKDNTLKSLVAGGSASLVAQSITVPIDVISQQLMMQGQGEHLTRFKLKPKASGAKHKVTFCQTRDIIAQIFAADGFRGFYRGYVASLLTYIPNSAVWWPFYHFYAEQLSKMAPSDCPHLILQAMAGPLAAATASTVTNPMDVVRARVQVEGRNSIIETFKQLMHEEGCWGDDQGPVCPNHILHAHSDRHGGRIRNPEKTEPSPGAGGFQTLKLKMPNFAGSWKMKSSENFEDLLKALGVNAMLRKVACAAASKPSVEIRQNGEQFYIKTSTTVRTTEINFQIGQEFNEETVDGRKCKSLATWETENKIACKQTLLDGNGPKTYWTRELRGEELILIFGADDVVCTRVYVRE
;
A
#
# COMPACT_ATOMS: atom_id res chain seq x y z
N MET A 1 22.32 12.38 -13.65
CA MET A 1 22.30 11.42 -12.53
C MET A 1 20.86 11.26 -12.09
N GLN A 2 20.24 10.08 -12.31
CA GLN A 2 18.86 9.82 -11.89
C GLN A 2 18.80 9.81 -10.35
N GLN A 3 18.10 10.78 -9.77
CA GLN A 3 17.87 10.89 -8.35
C GLN A 3 17.03 9.68 -7.91
N LYS A 4 17.68 8.68 -7.27
CA LYS A 4 16.99 7.54 -6.64
C LYS A 4 15.92 8.11 -5.71
N ARG A 5 14.64 7.95 -6.06
CA ARG A 5 13.52 8.11 -5.12
C ARG A 5 13.78 7.11 -3.99
N ASN A 6 14.35 7.59 -2.88
CA ASN A 6 14.51 6.76 -1.69
C ASN A 6 13.11 6.43 -1.18
N ILE A 7 12.74 5.16 -1.32
CA ILE A 7 11.51 4.62 -0.77
C ILE A 7 11.69 4.65 0.75
N GLN A 8 11.12 5.64 1.43
CA GLN A 8 10.99 5.55 2.88
C GLN A 8 10.04 4.39 3.18
N ILE A 9 10.61 3.31 3.70
CA ILE A 9 9.86 2.21 4.29
C ILE A 9 9.22 2.82 5.54
N ILE A 10 7.90 2.94 5.53
CA ILE A 10 7.16 3.46 6.69
C ILE A 10 7.37 2.46 7.82
N GLU A 11 8.04 2.89 8.89
CA GLU A 11 8.31 2.04 10.04
C GLU A 11 7.16 2.11 11.05
N TRP A 12 7.06 1.09 11.91
CA TRP A 12 6.00 0.92 12.91
C TRP A 12 5.87 2.12 13.88
N GLU A 13 6.93 2.90 14.02
CA GLU A 13 7.05 4.02 14.94
C GLU A 13 6.44 5.31 14.36
N ASP A 14 6.30 5.40 13.04
CA ASP A 14 5.73 6.55 12.32
C ASP A 14 4.19 6.51 12.21
N LEU A 15 3.58 5.39 12.63
CA LEU A 15 2.15 5.11 12.45
C LEU A 15 1.33 5.35 13.73
N ASP A 16 0.27 6.17 13.60
CA ASP A 16 -0.76 6.28 14.64
C ASP A 16 -1.56 4.98 14.73
N LYS A 17 -1.13 4.11 15.65
CA LYS A 17 -1.68 2.77 15.86
C LYS A 17 -3.20 2.79 16.04
N ARG A 18 -3.75 3.78 16.75
CA ARG A 18 -5.21 3.87 16.99
C ARG A 18 -5.96 4.10 15.70
N LYS A 19 -5.48 5.01 14.84
CA LYS A 19 -6.08 5.25 13.52
C LYS A 19 -5.84 4.08 12.57
N PHE A 20 -4.64 3.51 12.57
CA PHE A 20 -4.30 2.37 11.71
C PHE A 20 -5.22 1.16 11.96
N TYR A 21 -5.40 0.77 13.22
CA TYR A 21 -6.29 -0.35 13.54
C TYR A 21 -7.77 -0.03 13.30
N SER A 22 -8.24 1.16 13.68
CA SER A 22 -9.66 1.53 13.51
C SER A 22 -10.06 1.69 12.04
N PHE A 23 -9.34 2.51 11.27
CA PHE A 23 -9.59 2.67 9.84
C PHE A 23 -9.24 1.42 9.04
N GLY A 24 -8.16 0.72 9.40
CA GLY A 24 -7.74 -0.51 8.73
C GLY A 24 -8.77 -1.62 8.85
N VAL A 25 -9.37 -1.82 10.03
CA VAL A 25 -10.44 -2.82 10.21
C VAL A 25 -11.67 -2.43 9.40
N PHE A 26 -12.09 -1.15 9.43
CA PHE A 26 -13.25 -0.68 8.67
C PHE A 26 -13.07 -0.82 7.14
N MET A 27 -11.90 -0.42 6.62
CA MET A 27 -11.57 -0.57 5.20
C MET A 27 -11.52 -2.04 4.79
N THR A 28 -10.83 -2.89 5.58
CA THR A 28 -10.73 -4.32 5.28
C THR A 28 -12.10 -5.00 5.31
N MET A 29 -12.99 -4.57 6.22
CA MET A 29 -14.37 -5.04 6.28
C MET A 29 -15.18 -4.65 5.05
N THR A 30 -15.05 -3.40 4.63
CA THR A 30 -15.76 -2.88 3.44
C THR A 30 -15.30 -3.62 2.18
N ILE A 31 -13.99 -3.82 2.02
CA ILE A 31 -13.43 -4.60 0.90
C ILE A 31 -13.95 -6.04 0.94
N ARG A 32 -13.92 -6.69 2.12
CA ARG A 32 -14.42 -8.06 2.28
C ARG A 32 -15.90 -8.17 1.93
N ALA A 33 -16.74 -7.27 2.43
CA ALA A 33 -18.18 -7.28 2.14
C ALA A 33 -18.46 -7.15 0.62
N THR A 34 -17.66 -6.36 -0.09
CA THR A 34 -17.80 -6.18 -1.53
C THR A 34 -17.30 -7.39 -2.33
N VAL A 35 -16.17 -7.97 -1.94
CA VAL A 35 -15.51 -9.06 -2.70
C VAL A 35 -16.06 -10.45 -2.33
N TYR A 36 -16.72 -10.61 -1.18
CA TYR A 36 -17.18 -11.91 -0.67
C TYR A 36 -18.07 -12.71 -1.64
N PRO A 37 -19.04 -12.11 -2.36
CA PRO A 37 -19.83 -12.86 -3.34
C PRO A 37 -18.96 -13.53 -4.41
N ALA A 38 -17.93 -12.85 -4.91
CA ALA A 38 -17.00 -13.42 -5.89
C ALA A 38 -16.14 -14.52 -5.27
N MET A 39 -15.70 -14.34 -4.01
CA MET A 39 -14.99 -15.38 -3.25
C MET A 39 -15.82 -16.65 -3.11
N LEU A 40 -17.10 -16.53 -2.74
CA LEU A 40 -18.01 -17.67 -2.58
C LEU A 40 -18.19 -18.43 -3.90
N ILE A 41 -18.40 -17.70 -5.01
CA ILE A 41 -18.53 -18.32 -6.34
C ILE A 41 -17.25 -19.07 -6.71
N ARG A 42 -16.08 -18.44 -6.52
CA ARG A 42 -14.77 -19.06 -6.77
C ARG A 42 -14.60 -20.34 -5.96
N THR A 43 -14.91 -20.31 -4.66
CA THR A 43 -14.80 -21.51 -3.80
C THR A 43 -15.72 -22.63 -4.27
N ARG A 44 -16.98 -22.33 -4.63
CA ARG A 44 -17.92 -23.35 -5.14
C ARG A 44 -17.50 -23.95 -6.47
N LEU A 45 -16.87 -23.16 -7.34
CA LEU A 45 -16.31 -23.62 -8.61
C LEU A 45 -15.10 -24.53 -8.37
N GLN A 46 -14.11 -24.11 -7.56
CA GLN A 46 -12.88 -24.88 -7.32
C GLN A 46 -13.11 -26.26 -6.67
N VAL A 47 -14.20 -26.41 -5.92
CA VAL A 47 -14.54 -27.62 -5.17
C VAL A 47 -15.39 -28.60 -5.98
N GLN A 48 -16.01 -28.18 -7.09
CA GLN A 48 -16.86 -29.08 -7.88
C GLN A 48 -16.00 -30.14 -8.61
N LYS A 49 -16.45 -31.41 -8.60
CA LYS A 49 -15.84 -32.52 -9.34
C LYS A 49 -16.82 -33.08 -10.38
N GLY A 50 -16.34 -33.40 -11.58
CA GLY A 50 -17.12 -34.06 -12.62
C GLY A 50 -18.09 -33.14 -13.40
N LYS A 51 -19.21 -33.68 -13.89
CA LYS A 51 -20.17 -32.96 -14.76
C LYS A 51 -20.53 -31.59 -14.17
N SER A 52 -20.16 -30.53 -14.90
CA SER A 52 -20.18 -29.13 -14.46
C SER A 52 -21.54 -28.71 -13.90
N LEU A 53 -21.70 -28.72 -12.57
CA LEU A 53 -22.90 -28.17 -11.91
C LEU A 53 -23.07 -26.69 -12.31
N TYR A 54 -21.93 -26.01 -12.49
CA TYR A 54 -21.83 -24.67 -13.04
C TYR A 54 -20.92 -24.67 -14.28
N SER A 55 -21.43 -24.13 -15.38
CA SER A 55 -20.67 -23.98 -16.63
C SER A 55 -19.65 -22.83 -16.57
N GLY A 56 -19.70 -21.99 -15.53
CA GLY A 56 -18.79 -20.86 -15.34
C GLY A 56 -19.26 -19.90 -14.24
N THR A 57 -18.50 -18.83 -14.01
CA THR A 57 -18.74 -17.83 -12.94
C THR A 57 -20.11 -17.15 -13.04
N TYR A 58 -20.52 -16.75 -14.24
CA TYR A 58 -21.81 -16.08 -14.45
C TYR A 58 -23.00 -17.05 -14.26
N ASP A 59 -22.87 -18.29 -14.74
CA ASP A 59 -23.88 -19.34 -14.54
C ASP A 59 -24.01 -19.69 -13.05
N ALA A 60 -22.89 -19.80 -12.33
CA ALA A 60 -22.87 -19.98 -10.88
C ALA A 60 -23.57 -18.83 -10.15
N PHE A 61 -23.23 -17.57 -10.47
CA PHE A 61 -23.88 -16.41 -9.87
C PHE A 61 -25.41 -16.43 -10.06
N ARG A 62 -25.87 -16.68 -11.29
CA ARG A 62 -27.31 -16.70 -11.61
C ARG A 62 -28.05 -17.83 -10.92
N LYS A 63 -27.47 -19.04 -10.90
CA LYS A 63 -28.05 -20.21 -10.23
C LYS A 63 -28.13 -20.02 -8.73
N ILE A 64 -27.08 -19.49 -8.10
CA ILE A 64 -27.05 -19.20 -6.66
C ILE A 64 -28.09 -18.13 -6.31
N LEU A 65 -28.15 -17.04 -7.08
CA LEU A 65 -29.11 -15.97 -6.84
C LEU A 65 -30.56 -16.44 -6.97
N ARG A 66 -30.84 -17.34 -7.93
CA ARG A 66 -32.17 -17.92 -8.13
C ARG A 66 -32.54 -18.96 -7.06
N ALA A 67 -31.59 -19.76 -6.59
CA ALA A 67 -31.85 -20.85 -5.64
C ALA A 67 -31.81 -20.40 -4.17
N GLU A 68 -30.88 -19.52 -3.82
CA GLU A 68 -30.58 -19.13 -2.43
C GLU A 68 -30.80 -17.63 -2.14
N GLY A 69 -31.02 -16.82 -3.17
CA GLY A 69 -31.16 -15.37 -3.06
C GLY A 69 -29.86 -14.65 -2.71
N VAL A 70 -29.95 -13.33 -2.52
CA VAL A 70 -28.79 -12.46 -2.20
C VAL A 70 -28.08 -12.89 -0.91
N ARG A 71 -28.84 -13.39 0.08
CA ARG A 71 -28.28 -13.90 1.34
C ARG A 71 -27.43 -15.17 1.14
N GLY A 72 -27.69 -15.94 0.09
CA GLY A 72 -26.88 -17.11 -0.29
C GLY A 72 -25.43 -16.74 -0.62
N LEU A 73 -25.23 -15.60 -1.28
CA LEU A 73 -23.90 -15.08 -1.66
C LEU A 73 -23.03 -14.65 -0.47
N TYR A 74 -23.62 -14.53 0.73
CA TYR A 74 -22.94 -14.14 1.97
C TYR A 74 -22.89 -15.26 3.02
N ARG A 75 -23.17 -16.52 2.62
CA ARG A 75 -23.06 -17.67 3.54
C ARG A 75 -21.63 -17.89 4.01
N GLY A 76 -21.45 -17.92 5.33
CA GLY A 76 -20.14 -18.04 5.97
C GLY A 76 -19.45 -16.70 6.27
N PHE A 77 -19.99 -15.56 5.80
CA PHE A 77 -19.33 -14.26 5.89
C PHE A 77 -19.00 -13.84 7.33
N MET A 78 -19.92 -14.10 8.26
CA MET A 78 -19.73 -13.80 9.68
C MET A 78 -18.62 -14.64 10.33
N VAL A 79 -18.43 -15.88 9.90
CA VAL A 79 -17.34 -16.73 10.40
C VAL A 79 -16.02 -16.28 9.77
N ASN A 80 -15.99 -16.07 8.45
CA ASN A 80 -14.83 -15.57 7.73
C ASN A 80 -14.34 -14.21 8.25
N THR A 81 -15.23 -13.37 8.79
CA THR A 81 -14.88 -12.11 9.43
C THR A 81 -13.84 -12.27 10.54
N PHE A 82 -13.88 -13.35 11.31
CA PHE A 82 -12.93 -13.58 12.40
C PHE A 82 -11.48 -13.78 11.91
N THR A 83 -11.26 -14.09 10.63
CA THR A 83 -9.89 -14.13 10.08
C THR A 83 -9.21 -12.76 10.05
N LEU A 84 -9.94 -11.65 10.28
CA LEU A 84 -9.34 -10.33 10.51
C LEU A 84 -8.36 -10.32 11.69
N ILE A 85 -8.64 -11.10 12.74
CA ILE A 85 -7.77 -11.23 13.92
C ILE A 85 -6.43 -11.81 13.49
N SER A 86 -6.47 -12.83 12.62
CA SER A 86 -5.28 -13.46 12.05
C SER A 86 -4.48 -12.49 11.18
N GLY A 87 -5.14 -11.64 10.40
CA GLY A 87 -4.45 -10.61 9.60
C GLY A 87 -3.64 -9.63 10.46
N GLN A 88 -4.16 -9.23 11.61
CA GLN A 88 -3.42 -8.38 12.56
C GLN A 88 -2.26 -9.13 13.21
N ALA A 89 -2.46 -10.40 13.55
CA ALA A 89 -1.40 -11.27 14.03
C ALA A 89 -0.27 -11.42 13.00
N TYR A 90 -0.61 -11.59 11.71
CA TYR A 90 0.35 -11.66 10.61
C TYR A 90 1.23 -10.41 10.55
N ILE A 91 0.63 -9.22 10.47
CA ILE A 91 1.39 -7.96 10.35
C ILE A 91 2.30 -7.78 11.58
N THR A 92 1.77 -8.03 12.77
CA THR A 92 2.54 -7.89 14.02
C THR A 92 3.73 -8.84 14.05
N THR A 93 3.53 -10.12 13.72
CA THR A 93 4.62 -11.11 13.66
C THR A 93 5.61 -10.76 12.56
N TYR A 94 5.14 -10.33 11.38
CA TYR A 94 5.99 -9.95 10.27
C TYR A 94 6.96 -8.83 10.66
N GLU A 95 6.46 -7.74 11.24
CA GLU A 95 7.30 -6.61 11.64
C GLU A 95 8.27 -6.98 12.78
N LEU A 96 7.81 -7.74 13.78
CA LEU A 96 8.67 -8.19 14.89
C LEU A 96 9.81 -9.08 14.40
N VAL A 97 9.51 -10.06 13.55
CA VAL A 97 10.52 -10.98 13.02
C VAL A 97 11.45 -10.24 12.06
N ARG A 98 10.93 -9.32 11.24
CA ARG A 98 11.75 -8.51 10.33
C ARG A 98 12.73 -7.63 11.11
N LYS A 99 12.29 -7.00 12.22
CA LYS A 99 13.17 -6.24 13.13
C LYS A 99 14.25 -7.12 13.75
N TYR A 100 13.90 -8.32 14.20
CA TYR A 100 14.86 -9.28 14.77
C TYR A 100 15.89 -9.75 13.74
N VAL A 101 15.45 -10.17 12.54
CA VAL A 101 16.33 -10.67 11.47
C VAL A 101 17.22 -9.55 10.89
N SER A 102 16.75 -8.29 10.96
CA SER A 102 17.56 -7.13 10.56
C SER A 102 18.85 -6.97 11.34
N ASN A 103 18.91 -7.50 12.57
CA ASN A 103 20.12 -7.48 13.39
C ASN A 103 21.17 -8.50 12.92
N TYR A 104 20.79 -9.51 12.15
CA TYR A 104 21.67 -10.62 11.73
C TYR A 104 22.05 -10.58 10.25
N SER A 105 21.17 -10.12 9.37
CA SER A 105 21.44 -10.04 7.93
C SER A 105 21.01 -8.70 7.37
N LYS A 106 21.74 -8.17 6.38
CA LYS A 106 21.38 -6.93 5.66
C LYS A 106 20.56 -7.19 4.39
N ASP A 107 20.46 -8.44 3.94
CA ASP A 107 19.71 -8.77 2.72
C ASP A 107 18.19 -8.65 2.97
N ASN A 108 17.54 -7.78 2.19
CA ASN A 108 16.11 -7.51 2.28
C ASN A 108 15.26 -8.71 1.83
N THR A 109 15.78 -9.54 0.92
CA THR A 109 15.06 -10.72 0.42
C THR A 109 14.97 -11.77 1.53
N LEU A 110 16.09 -12.06 2.19
CA LEU A 110 16.13 -13.00 3.32
C LEU A 110 15.27 -12.53 4.50
N LYS A 111 15.33 -11.24 4.86
CA LYS A 111 14.47 -10.66 5.92
C LYS A 111 13.00 -10.89 5.62
N SER A 112 12.57 -10.57 4.40
CA SER A 112 11.16 -10.66 3.99
C SER A 112 10.68 -12.10 3.90
N LEU A 113 11.57 -13.03 3.48
CA LEU A 113 11.26 -14.45 3.40
C LEU A 113 11.05 -15.07 4.79
N VAL A 114 11.98 -14.84 5.72
CA VAL A 114 11.92 -15.39 7.08
C VAL A 114 10.77 -14.77 7.87
N ALA A 115 10.60 -13.45 7.78
CA ALA A 115 9.47 -12.75 8.40
C ALA A 115 8.12 -13.20 7.81
N GLY A 116 8.02 -13.33 6.48
CA GLY A 116 6.81 -13.79 5.81
C GLY A 116 6.45 -15.24 6.17
N GLY A 117 7.43 -16.15 6.21
CA GLY A 117 7.22 -17.55 6.56
C GLY A 117 6.76 -17.74 8.00
N SER A 118 7.43 -17.09 8.95
CA SER A 118 7.07 -17.12 10.38
C SER A 118 5.71 -16.46 10.66
N ALA A 119 5.44 -15.29 10.07
CA ALA A 119 4.14 -14.64 10.17
C ALA A 119 3.01 -15.50 9.58
N SER A 120 3.28 -16.19 8.46
CA SER A 120 2.31 -17.11 7.86
C SER A 120 2.00 -18.29 8.79
N LEU A 121 2.98 -18.87 9.48
CA LEU A 121 2.75 -19.97 10.43
C LEU A 121 1.81 -19.56 11.57
N VAL A 122 2.06 -18.40 12.18
CA VAL A 122 1.22 -17.86 13.26
C VAL A 122 -0.19 -17.55 12.75
N ALA A 123 -0.29 -16.87 11.61
CA ALA A 123 -1.57 -16.52 11.01
C ALA A 123 -2.39 -17.75 10.64
N GLN A 124 -1.80 -18.76 9.99
CA GLN A 124 -2.50 -19.98 9.57
C GLN A 124 -3.00 -20.79 10.77
N SER A 125 -2.32 -20.73 11.93
CA SER A 125 -2.77 -21.40 13.15
C SER A 125 -4.13 -20.89 13.65
N ILE A 126 -4.44 -19.63 13.34
CA ILE A 126 -5.72 -18.97 13.67
C ILE A 126 -6.70 -19.08 12.49
N THR A 127 -6.22 -18.86 11.27
CA THR A 127 -7.05 -18.82 10.06
C THR A 127 -7.65 -20.17 9.70
N VAL A 128 -6.89 -21.25 9.74
CA VAL A 128 -7.32 -22.56 9.20
C VAL A 128 -8.60 -23.09 9.87
N PRO A 129 -8.74 -23.10 11.20
CA PRO A 129 -10.00 -23.48 11.85
C PRO A 129 -11.21 -22.67 11.39
N ILE A 130 -11.01 -21.36 11.21
CA ILE A 130 -12.07 -20.43 10.80
C ILE A 130 -12.45 -20.68 9.34
N ASP A 131 -11.46 -20.87 8.46
CA ASP A 131 -11.64 -21.17 7.05
C ASP A 131 -12.36 -22.50 6.85
N VAL A 132 -11.98 -23.55 7.58
CA VAL A 132 -12.65 -24.86 7.49
C VAL A 132 -14.14 -24.73 7.83
N ILE A 133 -14.49 -24.02 8.90
CA ILE A 133 -15.91 -23.80 9.27
C ILE A 133 -16.61 -22.92 8.23
N SER A 134 -15.96 -21.84 7.77
CA SER A 134 -16.54 -20.93 6.79
C SER A 134 -16.78 -21.60 5.43
N GLN A 135 -15.83 -22.41 4.96
CA GLN A 135 -15.95 -23.13 3.68
C GLN A 135 -17.06 -24.19 3.73
N GLN A 136 -17.19 -24.92 4.85
CA GLN A 136 -18.33 -25.83 5.03
C GLN A 136 -19.67 -25.08 4.99
N LEU A 137 -19.74 -23.87 5.55
CA LEU A 137 -20.93 -22.99 5.44
C LEU A 137 -21.18 -22.48 4.01
N MET A 138 -20.12 -22.08 3.29
CA MET A 138 -20.21 -21.59 1.90
C MET A 138 -20.74 -22.65 0.94
N MET A 139 -20.39 -23.92 1.17
CA MET A 139 -20.78 -25.07 0.35
C MET A 139 -22.19 -25.58 0.64
N GLN A 140 -22.86 -25.07 1.69
CA GLN A 140 -24.26 -25.44 1.97
C GLN A 140 -25.16 -24.93 0.85
N GLY A 141 -26.06 -25.79 0.34
CA GLY A 141 -26.99 -25.46 -0.75
C GLY A 141 -26.58 -26.02 -2.12
N GLN A 142 -25.32 -26.44 -2.27
CA GLN A 142 -24.88 -27.26 -3.41
C GLN A 142 -25.34 -28.71 -3.15
N GLY A 143 -25.87 -29.40 -4.17
CA GLY A 143 -26.61 -30.67 -4.05
C GLY A 143 -26.01 -31.69 -3.07
N GLU A 144 -26.87 -32.57 -2.52
CA GLU A 144 -26.67 -33.44 -1.34
C GLU A 144 -25.40 -34.32 -1.28
N HIS A 145 -24.53 -34.27 -2.29
CA HIS A 145 -23.39 -35.16 -2.49
C HIS A 145 -22.00 -34.50 -2.36
N LEU A 146 -21.89 -33.17 -2.21
CA LEU A 146 -20.59 -32.46 -2.20
C LEU A 146 -20.00 -32.17 -0.80
N THR A 147 -20.81 -32.17 0.25
CA THR A 147 -20.34 -31.89 1.62
C THR A 147 -20.43 -33.13 2.50
N ARG A 148 -19.38 -33.39 3.29
CA ARG A 148 -19.32 -34.53 4.23
C ARG A 148 -20.32 -34.38 5.39
N PHE A 149 -20.70 -33.15 5.73
CA PHE A 149 -21.54 -32.82 6.89
C PHE A 149 -22.92 -32.36 6.46
N LYS A 150 -23.95 -33.19 6.71
CA LYS A 150 -25.33 -32.90 6.37
C LYS A 150 -26.05 -32.23 7.55
N LEU A 151 -26.59 -31.04 7.34
CA LEU A 151 -27.64 -30.52 8.22
C LEU A 151 -28.92 -31.31 7.93
N LYS A 152 -29.53 -31.91 8.96
CA LYS A 152 -30.85 -32.55 8.82
C LYS A 152 -31.85 -31.51 8.26
N PRO A 153 -32.57 -31.80 7.17
CA PRO A 153 -33.58 -30.88 6.68
C PRO A 153 -34.68 -30.79 7.74
N LYS A 154 -34.87 -29.60 8.32
CA LYS A 154 -36.01 -29.36 9.20
C LYS A 154 -37.26 -29.35 8.32
N ALA A 155 -38.26 -30.11 8.75
CA ALA A 155 -39.57 -30.21 8.11
C ALA A 155 -40.10 -28.83 7.69
N SER A 156 -40.59 -28.79 6.45
CA SER A 156 -41.22 -27.67 5.76
C SER A 156 -42.17 -26.91 6.69
N GLY A 157 -41.77 -25.72 7.15
CA GLY A 157 -42.67 -24.83 7.91
C GLY A 157 -42.05 -23.93 8.98
N ALA A 158 -40.81 -24.16 9.41
CA ALA A 158 -40.19 -23.32 10.44
C ALA A 158 -39.55 -22.05 9.84
N LYS A 159 -40.12 -20.88 10.16
CA LYS A 159 -39.57 -19.56 9.83
C LYS A 159 -38.05 -19.49 10.08
N HIS A 160 -37.33 -19.03 9.06
CA HIS A 160 -35.89 -18.87 8.96
C HIS A 160 -35.26 -18.25 10.24
N LYS A 161 -34.76 -19.10 11.16
CA LYS A 161 -34.02 -18.64 12.35
C LYS A 161 -32.52 -18.60 12.07
N VAL A 162 -31.97 -17.40 12.22
CA VAL A 162 -30.58 -16.92 12.43
C VAL A 162 -29.43 -17.88 12.07
N THR A 163 -28.59 -17.44 11.15
CA THR A 163 -27.34 -18.07 10.64
C THR A 163 -26.41 -18.63 11.72
N PHE A 164 -26.45 -18.08 12.94
CA PHE A 164 -25.59 -18.47 14.06
C PHE A 164 -25.85 -19.89 14.58
N CYS A 165 -27.10 -20.37 14.51
CA CYS A 165 -27.42 -21.75 14.91
C CYS A 165 -26.77 -22.78 13.97
N GLN A 166 -26.69 -22.46 12.67
CA GLN A 166 -26.10 -23.33 11.66
C GLN A 166 -24.59 -23.51 11.84
N THR A 167 -23.89 -22.44 12.25
CA THR A 167 -22.45 -22.49 12.55
C THR A 167 -22.16 -23.44 13.71
N ARG A 168 -22.93 -23.36 14.80
CA ARG A 168 -22.77 -24.25 15.97
C ARG A 168 -22.98 -25.73 15.59
N ASP A 169 -23.99 -26.00 14.77
CA ASP A 169 -24.31 -27.37 14.36
C ASP A 169 -23.20 -27.99 13.48
N ILE A 170 -22.52 -27.19 12.67
CA ILE A 170 -21.34 -27.63 11.89
C ILE A 170 -20.15 -27.87 12.79
N ILE A 171 -19.87 -26.96 13.73
CA ILE A 171 -18.79 -27.13 14.71
C ILE A 171 -18.98 -28.43 15.48
N ALA A 172 -20.20 -28.71 15.94
CA ALA A 172 -20.53 -29.95 16.63
C ALA A 172 -20.35 -31.18 15.75
N GLN A 173 -20.74 -31.11 14.47
CA GLN A 173 -20.55 -32.22 13.51
C GLN A 173 -19.07 -32.48 13.20
N ILE A 174 -18.26 -31.45 13.01
CA ILE A 174 -16.81 -31.57 12.80
C ILE A 174 -16.16 -32.20 14.04
N PHE A 175 -16.51 -31.70 15.22
CA PHE A 175 -15.98 -32.22 16.48
C PHE A 175 -16.37 -33.68 16.72
N ALA A 176 -17.63 -34.05 16.43
CA ALA A 176 -18.11 -35.42 16.59
C ALA A 176 -17.48 -36.40 15.59
N ALA A 177 -17.17 -35.96 14.37
CA ALA A 177 -16.64 -36.85 13.32
C ALA A 177 -15.12 -36.97 13.32
N ASP A 178 -14.40 -35.88 13.56
CA ASP A 178 -12.95 -35.78 13.37
C ASP A 178 -12.21 -35.18 14.59
N GLY A 179 -12.94 -34.82 15.66
CA GLY A 179 -12.39 -34.19 16.85
C GLY A 179 -11.72 -32.84 16.57
N PHE A 180 -10.75 -32.47 17.42
CA PHE A 180 -9.97 -31.25 17.24
C PHE A 180 -9.14 -31.22 15.95
N ARG A 181 -8.70 -32.39 15.46
CA ARG A 181 -7.93 -32.50 14.22
C ARG A 181 -8.75 -32.12 12.98
N GLY A 182 -10.09 -32.24 13.05
CA GLY A 182 -11.00 -31.81 11.99
C GLY A 182 -10.91 -30.32 11.66
N PHE A 183 -10.69 -29.46 12.66
CA PHE A 183 -10.57 -28.01 12.45
C PHE A 183 -9.26 -27.59 11.78
N TYR A 184 -8.20 -28.38 11.96
CA TYR A 184 -6.89 -28.14 11.34
C TYR A 184 -6.69 -28.96 10.06
N ARG A 185 -7.77 -29.51 9.50
CA ARG A 185 -7.73 -30.24 8.24
C ARG A 185 -7.24 -29.31 7.12
N GLY A 186 -6.24 -29.78 6.38
CA GLY A 186 -5.62 -28.98 5.33
C GLY A 186 -4.66 -27.90 5.84
N TYR A 187 -4.26 -27.92 7.13
CA TYR A 187 -3.27 -26.99 7.67
C TYR A 187 -1.94 -27.04 6.90
N VAL A 188 -1.41 -28.23 6.63
CA VAL A 188 -0.17 -28.39 5.84
C VAL A 188 -0.35 -27.89 4.41
N ALA A 189 -1.48 -28.20 3.76
CA ALA A 189 -1.79 -27.67 2.43
C ALA A 189 -1.89 -26.13 2.45
N SER A 190 -2.42 -25.56 3.53
CA SER A 190 -2.50 -24.11 3.74
C SER A 190 -1.11 -23.49 3.85
N LEU A 191 -0.23 -24.07 4.67
CA LEU A 191 1.16 -23.61 4.77
C LEU A 191 1.90 -23.68 3.43
N LEU A 192 1.76 -24.80 2.72
CA LEU A 192 2.35 -24.99 1.39
C LEU A 192 1.80 -24.03 0.34
N THR A 193 0.66 -23.37 0.59
CA THR A 193 0.12 -22.36 -0.31
C THR A 193 0.55 -20.95 0.10
N TYR A 194 0.36 -20.60 1.36
CA TYR A 194 0.57 -19.23 1.86
C TYR A 194 2.04 -18.86 2.03
N ILE A 195 2.91 -19.81 2.37
CA ILE A 195 4.36 -19.54 2.51
C ILE A 195 4.97 -19.22 1.13
N PRO A 196 4.78 -20.05 0.08
CA PRO A 196 5.24 -19.69 -1.27
C PRO A 196 4.57 -18.43 -1.81
N ASN A 197 3.27 -18.24 -1.57
CA ASN A 197 2.58 -17.02 -1.99
C ASN A 197 3.22 -15.76 -1.39
N SER A 198 3.54 -15.77 -0.09
CA SER A 198 4.24 -14.66 0.57
C SER A 198 5.67 -14.48 0.04
N ALA A 199 6.37 -15.59 -0.21
CA ALA A 199 7.74 -15.59 -0.74
C ALA A 199 7.83 -15.01 -2.16
N VAL A 200 6.79 -15.18 -2.97
CA VAL A 200 6.69 -14.59 -4.32
C VAL A 200 6.17 -13.15 -4.23
N TRP A 201 5.14 -12.88 -3.43
CA TRP A 201 4.47 -11.59 -3.41
C TRP A 201 5.39 -10.43 -3.00
N TRP A 202 6.14 -10.56 -1.90
CA TRP A 202 6.97 -9.45 -1.38
C TRP A 202 8.10 -9.02 -2.35
N PRO A 203 8.91 -9.93 -2.91
CA PRO A 203 9.92 -9.56 -3.90
C PRO A 203 9.32 -8.94 -5.17
N PHE A 204 8.24 -9.51 -5.70
CA PHE A 204 7.59 -8.96 -6.89
C PHE A 204 6.91 -7.62 -6.63
N TYR A 205 6.37 -7.39 -5.42
CA TYR A 205 5.88 -6.09 -4.99
C TYR A 205 6.98 -5.03 -5.06
N HIS A 206 8.15 -5.32 -4.48
CA HIS A 206 9.29 -4.39 -4.53
C HIS A 206 9.78 -4.16 -5.96
N PHE A 207 9.87 -5.22 -6.76
CA PHE A 207 10.23 -5.12 -8.18
C PHE A 207 9.26 -4.23 -8.97
N TYR A 208 7.96 -4.49 -8.90
CA TYR A 208 6.96 -3.68 -9.60
C TYR A 208 6.91 -2.24 -9.09
N ALA A 209 7.03 -2.03 -7.78
CA ALA A 209 7.08 -0.69 -7.20
C ALA A 209 8.29 0.11 -7.70
N GLU A 210 9.47 -0.53 -7.82
CA GLU A 210 10.68 0.11 -8.34
C GLU A 210 10.55 0.43 -9.84
N GLN A 211 10.03 -0.51 -10.64
CA GLN A 211 9.85 -0.32 -12.08
C GLN A 211 8.80 0.75 -12.39
N LEU A 212 7.68 0.76 -11.68
CA LEU A 212 6.66 1.81 -11.79
C LEU A 212 7.22 3.17 -11.35
N SER A 213 8.04 3.23 -10.30
CA SER A 213 8.70 4.46 -9.86
C SER A 213 9.66 5.04 -10.90
N LYS A 214 10.35 4.20 -11.67
CA LYS A 214 11.25 4.60 -12.76
C LYS A 214 10.51 5.10 -14.00
N MET A 215 9.33 4.52 -14.29
CA MET A 215 8.51 4.89 -15.45
C MET A 215 7.56 6.06 -15.18
N ALA A 216 7.24 6.33 -13.91
CA ALA A 216 6.26 7.34 -13.54
C ALA A 216 6.80 8.78 -13.67
N PRO A 217 5.99 9.72 -14.16
CA PRO A 217 6.30 11.16 -14.14
C PRO A 217 6.57 11.66 -12.71
N SER A 218 7.29 12.79 -12.61
CA SER A 218 7.66 13.44 -11.35
C SER A 218 6.46 13.77 -10.45
N ASP A 219 5.29 14.01 -11.04
CA ASP A 219 4.04 14.40 -10.36
C ASP A 219 3.14 13.25 -9.90
N CYS A 220 3.50 11.99 -10.15
CA CYS A 220 2.64 10.88 -9.74
C CYS A 220 2.71 10.63 -8.22
N PRO A 221 1.58 10.66 -7.49
CA PRO A 221 1.56 10.32 -6.07
C PRO A 221 2.06 8.89 -5.83
N HIS A 222 2.96 8.73 -4.85
CA HIS A 222 3.54 7.42 -4.51
C HIS A 222 2.49 6.36 -4.16
N LEU A 223 1.35 6.79 -3.60
CA LEU A 223 0.22 5.92 -3.29
C LEU A 223 -0.34 5.20 -4.54
N ILE A 224 -0.36 5.87 -5.70
CA ILE A 224 -0.85 5.26 -6.94
C ILE A 224 0.12 4.18 -7.41
N LEU A 225 1.43 4.41 -7.29
CA LEU A 225 2.46 3.43 -7.63
C LEU A 225 2.34 2.18 -6.75
N GLN A 226 2.14 2.35 -5.44
CA GLN A 226 1.91 1.24 -4.51
C GLN A 226 0.58 0.52 -4.80
N ALA A 227 -0.48 1.28 -5.10
CA ALA A 227 -1.80 0.75 -5.45
C ALA A 227 -1.80 -0.06 -6.75
N MET A 228 -0.86 0.19 -7.67
CA MET A 228 -0.67 -0.61 -8.89
C MET A 228 0.30 -1.78 -8.67
N ALA A 229 1.38 -1.57 -7.92
CA ALA A 229 2.38 -2.61 -7.65
C ALA A 229 1.80 -3.79 -6.87
N GLY A 230 0.93 -3.53 -5.88
CA GLY A 230 0.28 -4.56 -5.07
C GLY A 230 -0.53 -5.58 -5.89
N PRO A 231 -1.51 -5.13 -6.70
CA PRO A 231 -2.27 -6.01 -7.60
C PRO A 231 -1.42 -6.74 -8.64
N LEU A 232 -0.40 -6.10 -9.22
CA LEU A 232 0.49 -6.76 -10.18
C LEU A 232 1.29 -7.88 -9.51
N ALA A 233 1.82 -7.64 -8.31
CA ALA A 233 2.50 -8.67 -7.53
C ALA A 233 1.53 -9.79 -7.11
N ALA A 234 0.29 -9.44 -6.74
CA ALA A 234 -0.74 -10.41 -6.40
C ALA A 234 -1.14 -11.28 -7.60
N ALA A 235 -1.23 -10.71 -8.80
CA ALA A 235 -1.51 -11.47 -10.02
C ALA A 235 -0.40 -12.48 -10.30
N THR A 236 0.87 -12.05 -10.28
CA THR A 236 2.02 -12.94 -10.49
C THR A 236 2.09 -14.04 -9.44
N ALA A 237 1.92 -13.69 -8.16
CA ALA A 237 1.91 -14.68 -7.08
C ALA A 237 0.75 -15.67 -7.23
N SER A 238 -0.44 -15.19 -7.60
CA SER A 238 -1.61 -16.05 -7.81
C SER A 238 -1.39 -17.03 -8.95
N THR A 239 -0.82 -16.60 -10.09
CA THR A 239 -0.52 -17.50 -11.22
C THR A 239 0.43 -18.63 -10.81
N VAL A 240 1.47 -18.31 -10.05
CA VAL A 240 2.44 -19.29 -9.58
C VAL A 240 1.85 -20.24 -8.52
N THR A 241 0.93 -19.75 -7.69
CA THR A 241 0.42 -20.50 -6.54
C THR A 241 -0.97 -21.09 -6.71
N ASN A 242 -1.65 -20.83 -7.85
CA ASN A 242 -3.01 -21.29 -8.11
C ASN A 242 -3.19 -22.82 -7.95
N PRO A 243 -2.27 -23.70 -8.42
CA PRO A 243 -2.43 -25.14 -8.21
C PRO A 243 -2.48 -25.52 -6.73
N MET A 244 -1.70 -24.84 -5.88
CA MET A 244 -1.67 -25.10 -4.44
C MET A 244 -2.95 -24.61 -3.75
N ASP A 245 -3.49 -23.46 -4.18
CA ASP A 245 -4.78 -22.94 -3.71
C ASP A 245 -5.92 -23.94 -3.97
N VAL A 246 -5.96 -24.56 -5.15
CA VAL A 246 -6.99 -25.56 -5.52
C VAL A 246 -6.86 -26.82 -4.65
N VAL A 247 -5.65 -27.34 -4.48
CA VAL A 247 -5.39 -28.50 -3.60
C VAL A 247 -5.84 -28.21 -2.17
N ARG A 248 -5.50 -27.03 -1.63
CA ARG A 248 -5.91 -26.61 -0.28
C ARG A 248 -7.43 -26.60 -0.13
N ALA A 249 -8.15 -25.94 -1.05
CA ALA A 249 -9.60 -25.82 -1.00
C ALA A 249 -10.29 -27.19 -1.01
N ARG A 250 -9.82 -28.13 -1.84
CA ARG A 250 -10.39 -29.49 -1.90
C ARG A 250 -10.12 -30.29 -0.62
N VAL A 251 -8.90 -30.24 -0.09
CA VAL A 251 -8.55 -30.94 1.16
C VAL A 251 -9.36 -30.42 2.35
N GLN A 252 -9.59 -29.11 2.44
CA GLN A 252 -10.36 -28.50 3.53
C GLN A 252 -11.86 -28.86 3.47
N VAL A 253 -12.43 -29.01 2.26
CA VAL A 253 -13.86 -29.32 2.11
C VAL A 253 -14.17 -30.81 2.17
N GLU A 254 -13.40 -31.66 1.49
CA GLU A 254 -13.71 -33.09 1.34
C GLU A 254 -13.19 -33.95 2.51
N GLY A 255 -12.02 -33.59 3.03
CA GLY A 255 -11.45 -34.17 4.24
C GLY A 255 -11.13 -35.66 4.24
N ARG A 256 -11.00 -36.29 3.06
CA ARG A 256 -10.77 -37.74 2.92
C ARG A 256 -9.43 -38.14 2.29
N ASN A 257 -8.77 -37.28 1.51
CA ASN A 257 -7.61 -37.69 0.70
C ASN A 257 -6.30 -37.05 1.17
N SER A 258 -5.19 -37.78 1.00
CA SER A 258 -3.84 -37.24 1.20
C SER A 258 -3.59 -36.06 0.26
N ILE A 259 -2.77 -35.09 0.65
CA ILE A 259 -2.40 -33.94 -0.21
C ILE A 259 -1.85 -34.43 -1.55
N ILE A 260 -1.00 -35.46 -1.51
CA ILE A 260 -0.37 -36.08 -2.69
C ILE A 260 -1.40 -36.79 -3.56
N GLU A 261 -2.37 -37.46 -2.94
CA GLU A 261 -3.44 -38.17 -3.65
C GLU A 261 -4.41 -37.19 -4.31
N THR A 262 -4.77 -36.11 -3.61
CA THR A 262 -5.58 -35.01 -4.15
C THR A 262 -4.86 -34.34 -5.33
N PHE A 263 -3.55 -34.12 -5.22
CA PHE A 263 -2.74 -33.58 -6.30
C PHE A 263 -2.64 -34.54 -7.49
N LYS A 264 -2.40 -35.84 -7.26
CA LYS A 264 -2.39 -36.85 -8.33
C LYS A 264 -3.74 -36.99 -9.01
N GLN A 265 -4.83 -36.95 -8.25
CA GLN A 265 -6.19 -36.97 -8.76
C GLN A 265 -6.47 -35.73 -9.61
N LEU A 266 -6.08 -34.54 -9.14
CA LEU A 266 -6.17 -33.30 -9.93
C LEU A 266 -5.39 -33.39 -11.25
N MET A 267 -4.15 -33.84 -11.21
CA MET A 267 -3.31 -34.02 -12.41
C MET A 267 -3.93 -35.02 -13.40
N HIS A 268 -4.63 -36.03 -12.90
CA HIS A 268 -5.30 -37.04 -13.71
C HIS A 268 -6.68 -36.60 -14.22
N GLU A 269 -7.42 -35.80 -13.46
CA GLU A 269 -8.77 -35.31 -13.81
C GLU A 269 -8.73 -34.03 -14.68
N GLU A 270 -7.75 -33.15 -14.48
CA GLU A 270 -7.72 -31.79 -15.04
C GLU A 270 -6.45 -31.48 -15.86
N GLY A 271 -5.43 -32.35 -15.84
CA GLY A 271 -4.15 -32.15 -16.53
C GLY A 271 -3.18 -31.19 -15.81
N CYS A 272 -1.97 -31.00 -16.36
CA CYS A 272 -0.91 -30.15 -15.78
C CYS A 272 -1.28 -28.66 -15.67
N TRP A 273 -2.30 -28.23 -16.40
CA TRP A 273 -2.78 -26.85 -16.45
C TRP A 273 -4.32 -26.89 -16.46
N GLY A 274 -4.91 -27.00 -15.27
CA GLY A 274 -6.34 -26.74 -15.09
C GLY A 274 -6.64 -25.26 -15.33
N ASP A 275 -6.68 -24.85 -16.59
CA ASP A 275 -6.86 -23.46 -17.03
C ASP A 275 -8.35 -23.03 -17.05
N ASP A 276 -9.29 -23.97 -16.91
CA ASP A 276 -10.73 -23.69 -17.05
C ASP A 276 -11.49 -23.49 -15.73
N GLN A 277 -10.81 -23.46 -14.59
CA GLN A 277 -11.45 -23.11 -13.30
C GLN A 277 -10.77 -21.91 -12.62
N GLY A 278 -10.49 -20.90 -13.44
CA GLY A 278 -10.60 -19.48 -13.11
C GLY A 278 -9.51 -18.84 -12.24
N PRO A 279 -8.61 -18.07 -12.86
CA PRO A 279 -8.30 -16.71 -12.46
C PRO A 279 -9.22 -15.74 -13.22
N VAL A 280 -9.72 -14.71 -12.55
CA VAL A 280 -10.35 -13.59 -13.25
C VAL A 280 -9.25 -12.90 -14.08
N CYS A 281 -9.28 -13.10 -15.40
CA CYS A 281 -8.34 -12.55 -16.36
C CYS A 281 -8.28 -11.01 -16.31
N PRO A 282 -7.11 -10.45 -16.66
CA PRO A 282 -7.08 -9.47 -17.73
C PRO A 282 -6.03 -9.87 -18.77
N ASN A 283 -6.47 -10.58 -19.82
CA ASN A 283 -5.73 -10.71 -21.06
C ASN A 283 -6.57 -10.06 -22.16
N HIS A 284 -6.29 -8.78 -22.41
CA HIS A 284 -6.45 -8.17 -23.71
C HIS A 284 -5.32 -7.16 -23.87
N ILE A 285 -4.78 -7.10 -25.09
CA ILE A 285 -3.67 -6.27 -25.57
C ILE A 285 -2.32 -6.97 -25.44
N LEU A 286 -1.91 -7.64 -26.52
CA LEU A 286 -0.62 -7.41 -27.16
C LEU A 286 -0.60 -8.12 -28.52
N HIS A 287 -0.77 -7.33 -29.59
CA HIS A 287 -0.26 -7.66 -30.93
C HIS A 287 0.09 -6.34 -31.64
N ALA A 288 1.39 -6.08 -31.79
CA ALA A 288 2.04 -5.34 -32.89
C ALA A 288 3.54 -5.20 -32.54
N HIS A 289 4.40 -6.02 -33.16
CA HIS A 289 5.35 -5.61 -34.21
C HIS A 289 6.38 -4.54 -33.78
N SER A 290 7.67 -4.89 -33.71
CA SER A 290 8.59 -4.82 -34.86
C SER A 290 10.07 -4.87 -34.42
N ASP A 291 10.78 -5.79 -35.09
CA ASP A 291 12.17 -5.85 -35.54
C ASP A 291 13.34 -5.02 -34.96
N ARG A 292 14.41 -5.80 -34.67
CA ARG A 292 15.82 -5.69 -35.07
C ARG A 292 16.54 -4.33 -35.10
N HIS A 293 17.65 -4.28 -34.35
CA HIS A 293 19.07 -4.11 -34.73
C HIS A 293 19.82 -3.75 -33.43
N GLY A 294 21.07 -4.10 -33.10
CA GLY A 294 22.19 -4.65 -33.85
C GLY A 294 23.48 -4.00 -33.29
N GLY A 295 24.24 -4.72 -32.46
CA GLY A 295 25.65 -4.45 -32.14
C GLY A 295 25.95 -3.36 -31.10
N ARG A 296 27.16 -3.21 -30.55
CA ARG A 296 28.36 -4.06 -30.39
C ARG A 296 29.34 -3.22 -29.53
N ILE A 297 29.76 -3.75 -28.38
CA ILE A 297 31.11 -3.65 -27.74
C ILE A 297 31.73 -2.25 -27.53
N ARG A 298 32.14 -1.89 -26.28
CA ARG A 298 33.53 -1.97 -25.74
C ARG A 298 33.69 -1.21 -24.40
N ASN A 299 34.27 -1.87 -23.39
CA ASN A 299 35.07 -1.27 -22.29
C ASN A 299 36.56 -1.40 -22.70
N PRO A 300 37.49 -0.53 -22.26
CA PRO A 300 38.23 -0.71 -20.98
C PRO A 300 38.56 0.63 -20.26
N GLU A 301 38.55 0.74 -18.93
CA GLU A 301 39.56 0.40 -17.90
C GLU A 301 40.75 1.40 -17.72
N LYS A 302 40.91 1.88 -16.46
CA LYS A 302 42.09 2.47 -15.76
C LYS A 302 42.63 3.84 -16.26
N THR A 303 43.15 4.79 -15.47
CA THR A 303 43.81 4.80 -14.14
C THR A 303 43.88 6.24 -13.61
N GLU A 304 44.03 6.40 -12.29
CA GLU A 304 44.37 7.61 -11.51
C GLU A 304 45.79 8.18 -11.84
N PRO A 305 46.18 9.43 -11.47
CA PRO A 305 46.35 9.88 -10.06
C PRO A 305 45.99 11.35 -9.72
N SER A 306 45.96 11.62 -8.40
CA SER A 306 45.79 12.93 -7.74
C SER A 306 46.96 13.91 -8.00
N PRO A 307 46.81 15.22 -7.69
CA PRO A 307 47.29 15.73 -6.40
C PRO A 307 46.36 16.77 -5.75
N GLY A 308 46.48 16.93 -4.43
CA GLY A 308 45.57 17.74 -3.63
C GLY A 308 46.04 19.16 -3.28
N ALA A 309 45.69 19.54 -2.06
CA ALA A 309 46.02 20.74 -1.29
C ALA A 309 45.00 21.91 -1.34
N GLY A 310 44.75 22.45 -0.14
CA GLY A 310 44.37 23.85 0.02
C GLY A 310 43.05 24.11 0.73
N GLY A 311 43.02 23.86 2.05
CA GLY A 311 42.08 24.58 2.91
C GLY A 311 42.46 26.07 2.96
N PHE A 312 41.48 26.94 2.81
CA PHE A 312 41.58 28.35 3.20
C PHE A 312 40.42 28.69 4.11
N GLN A 313 40.76 29.02 5.34
CA GLN A 313 39.86 29.46 6.38
C GLN A 313 39.70 30.99 6.24
N THR A 314 38.58 31.44 5.70
CA THR A 314 38.27 32.88 5.60
C THR A 314 37.51 33.33 6.85
N LEU A 315 37.99 34.43 7.43
CA LEU A 315 37.41 35.13 8.58
C LEU A 315 35.91 35.37 8.38
N LYS A 316 35.07 34.73 9.20
CA LYS A 316 33.62 34.92 9.19
C LYS A 316 33.28 36.28 9.82
N LEU A 317 32.81 37.22 9.00
CA LEU A 317 31.86 38.23 9.46
C LEU A 317 30.73 37.52 10.21
N LYS A 318 30.24 38.09 11.32
CA LYS A 318 29.09 37.58 12.07
C LYS A 318 27.84 37.63 11.18
N MET A 319 27.65 36.60 10.38
CA MET A 319 26.42 36.41 9.62
C MET A 319 25.30 36.05 10.60
N PRO A 320 24.07 36.58 10.41
CA PRO A 320 22.95 36.19 11.24
C PRO A 320 22.67 34.71 11.06
N ASN A 321 22.40 34.02 12.17
CA ASN A 321 22.18 32.58 12.18
C ASN A 321 20.68 32.27 12.09
N PHE A 322 20.21 32.04 10.86
CA PHE A 322 18.86 31.55 10.60
C PHE A 322 18.72 30.05 10.84
N ALA A 323 19.82 29.32 11.05
CA ALA A 323 19.78 27.88 11.22
C ALA A 323 19.05 27.48 12.50
N GLY A 324 18.19 26.47 12.38
CA GLY A 324 17.35 25.97 13.47
C GLY A 324 16.04 25.38 12.97
N SER A 325 15.32 24.76 13.92
CA SER A 325 13.94 24.33 13.74
C SER A 325 13.02 25.45 14.20
N TRP A 326 11.98 25.73 13.40
CA TRP A 326 11.07 26.84 13.60
C TRP A 326 9.64 26.35 13.55
N LYS A 327 8.85 26.69 14.57
CA LYS A 327 7.44 26.31 14.70
C LYS A 327 6.55 27.52 14.50
N MET A 328 5.53 27.38 13.67
CA MET A 328 4.61 28.49 13.39
C MET A 328 3.78 28.85 14.63
N LYS A 329 3.82 30.12 15.02
CA LYS A 329 3.05 30.73 16.11
C LYS A 329 1.75 31.35 15.61
N SER A 330 1.81 32.08 14.49
CA SER A 330 0.63 32.69 13.87
C SER A 330 0.76 32.80 12.35
N SER A 331 -0.39 32.86 11.66
CA SER A 331 -0.49 33.11 10.22
C SER A 331 -1.70 34.00 9.96
N GLU A 332 -1.48 35.13 9.30
CA GLU A 332 -2.49 36.14 8.97
C GLU A 332 -2.65 36.21 7.44
N ASN A 333 -3.88 36.39 6.95
CA ASN A 333 -4.22 36.59 5.53
C ASN A 333 -3.73 35.50 4.54
N PHE A 334 -3.47 34.28 5.00
CA PHE A 334 -3.02 33.20 4.12
C PHE A 334 -4.09 32.74 3.12
N GLU A 335 -5.37 32.75 3.51
CA GLU A 335 -6.47 32.39 2.60
C GLU A 335 -6.65 33.44 1.49
N ASP A 336 -6.52 34.72 1.83
CA ASP A 336 -6.62 35.83 0.87
C ASP A 336 -5.44 35.83 -0.11
N LEU A 337 -4.24 35.47 0.34
CA LEU A 337 -3.10 35.23 -0.56
C LEU A 337 -3.41 34.13 -1.57
N LEU A 338 -3.95 32.99 -1.14
CA LEU A 338 -4.32 31.90 -2.05
C LEU A 338 -5.44 32.32 -3.02
N LYS A 339 -6.35 33.20 -2.58
CA LYS A 339 -7.38 33.78 -3.43
C LYS A 339 -6.79 34.70 -4.51
N ALA A 340 -5.82 35.55 -4.14
CA ALA A 340 -5.10 36.42 -5.09
C ALA A 340 -4.28 35.61 -6.11
N LEU A 341 -3.76 34.44 -5.70
CA LEU A 341 -3.08 33.50 -6.59
C LEU A 341 -4.06 32.70 -7.49
N GLY A 342 -5.37 32.88 -7.37
CA GLY A 342 -6.38 32.23 -8.22
C GLY A 342 -6.79 30.81 -7.77
N VAL A 343 -6.44 30.39 -6.56
CA VAL A 343 -6.79 29.06 -6.04
C VAL A 343 -8.28 29.00 -5.70
N ASN A 344 -8.99 27.95 -6.13
CA ASN A 344 -10.43 27.79 -5.89
C ASN A 344 -10.78 27.58 -4.39
N ALA A 345 -12.01 27.89 -3.99
CA ALA A 345 -12.41 27.94 -2.57
C ALA A 345 -12.22 26.61 -1.81
N MET A 346 -12.40 25.47 -2.48
CA MET A 346 -12.22 24.16 -1.86
C MET A 346 -10.74 23.90 -1.57
N LEU A 347 -9.85 24.13 -2.56
CA LEU A 347 -8.41 23.97 -2.41
C LEU A 347 -7.81 24.95 -1.39
N ARG A 348 -8.34 26.17 -1.29
CA ARG A 348 -7.93 27.14 -0.26
C ARG A 348 -8.16 26.62 1.16
N LYS A 349 -9.35 26.07 1.44
CA LYS A 349 -9.67 25.50 2.76
C LYS A 349 -8.76 24.31 3.11
N VAL A 350 -8.50 23.44 2.15
CA VAL A 350 -7.59 22.30 2.33
C VAL A 350 -6.16 22.79 2.58
N ALA A 351 -5.68 23.79 1.82
CA ALA A 351 -4.35 24.37 2.00
C ALA A 351 -4.18 25.09 3.35
N CYS A 352 -5.20 25.84 3.81
CA CYS A 352 -5.18 26.45 5.15
C CYS A 352 -5.17 25.40 6.26
N ALA A 353 -5.93 24.30 6.12
CA ALA A 353 -5.91 23.20 7.09
C ALA A 353 -4.55 22.50 7.12
N ALA A 354 -3.98 22.22 5.94
CA ALA A 354 -2.67 21.59 5.77
C ALA A 354 -1.52 22.42 6.35
N ALA A 355 -1.57 23.74 6.16
CA ALA A 355 -0.56 24.69 6.60
C ALA A 355 -0.87 25.29 7.98
N SER A 356 -1.74 24.68 8.77
CA SER A 356 -2.08 25.16 10.12
C SER A 356 -0.97 24.94 11.16
N LYS A 357 -0.06 23.98 10.92
CA LYS A 357 1.10 23.68 11.78
C LYS A 357 2.35 23.28 10.97
N PRO A 358 2.93 24.19 10.16
CA PRO A 358 4.17 23.92 9.47
C PRO A 358 5.35 23.92 10.46
N SER A 359 6.24 22.93 10.31
CA SER A 359 7.59 22.98 10.86
C SER A 359 8.56 23.39 9.76
N VAL A 360 9.41 24.37 10.04
CA VAL A 360 10.41 24.87 9.10
C VAL A 360 11.79 24.58 9.67
N GLU A 361 12.59 23.78 8.96
CA GLU A 361 13.99 23.53 9.27
C GLU A 361 14.85 24.36 8.31
N ILE A 362 15.70 25.22 8.86
CA ILE A 362 16.65 26.00 8.08
C ILE A 362 18.05 25.50 8.39
N ARG A 363 18.80 25.15 7.34
CA ARG A 363 20.24 24.88 7.42
C ARG A 363 20.96 25.95 6.61
N GLN A 364 21.92 26.62 7.24
CA GLN A 364 22.69 27.71 6.65
C GLN A 364 24.17 27.33 6.65
N ASN A 365 24.80 27.40 5.48
CA ASN A 365 26.24 27.26 5.34
C ASN A 365 26.80 28.47 4.58
N GLY A 366 27.16 29.52 5.34
CA GLY A 366 27.53 30.81 4.76
C GLY A 366 26.35 31.46 4.04
N GLU A 367 26.48 31.65 2.73
CA GLU A 367 25.45 32.22 1.84
C GLU A 367 24.54 31.18 1.20
N GLN A 368 24.77 29.89 1.47
CA GLN A 368 23.93 28.80 0.99
C GLN A 368 22.87 28.45 2.03
N PHE A 369 21.61 28.46 1.60
CA PHE A 369 20.45 28.15 2.41
C PHE A 369 19.77 26.89 1.89
N TYR A 370 19.53 25.95 2.82
CA TYR A 370 18.64 24.82 2.65
C TYR A 370 17.45 25.05 3.57
N ILE A 371 16.25 25.11 3.00
CA ILE A 371 15.02 25.34 3.76
C ILE A 371 14.07 24.19 3.48
N LYS A 372 13.71 23.47 4.54
CA LYS A 372 12.73 22.40 4.51
C LYS A 372 11.48 22.84 5.26
N THR A 373 10.38 22.99 4.55
CA THR A 373 9.07 23.30 5.15
C THR A 373 8.21 22.05 5.12
N SER A 374 7.92 21.49 6.30
CA SER A 374 7.07 20.29 6.44
C SER A 374 5.68 20.72 6.91
N THR A 375 4.65 20.41 6.13
CA THR A 375 3.24 20.59 6.51
C THR A 375 2.56 19.23 6.66
N THR A 376 1.31 19.19 7.12
CA THR A 376 0.53 17.94 7.27
C THR A 376 0.29 17.23 5.93
N VAL A 377 0.42 17.95 4.80
CA VAL A 377 0.07 17.43 3.46
C VAL A 377 1.29 17.31 2.54
N ARG A 378 2.26 18.23 2.64
CA ARG A 378 3.43 18.24 1.76
C ARG A 378 4.66 18.78 2.48
N THR A 379 5.82 18.19 2.20
CA THR A 379 7.12 18.76 2.57
C THR A 379 7.76 19.35 1.33
N THR A 380 8.18 20.61 1.40
CA THR A 380 8.92 21.30 0.34
C THR A 380 10.34 21.59 0.79
N GLU A 381 11.29 21.38 -0.11
CA GLU A 381 12.72 21.61 0.14
C GLU A 381 13.24 22.56 -0.92
N ILE A 382 13.85 23.66 -0.49
CA ILE A 382 14.39 24.69 -1.38
C ILE A 382 15.85 24.91 -1.02
N ASN A 383 16.69 24.88 -2.05
CA ASN A 383 18.12 25.12 -1.97
C ASN A 383 18.47 26.33 -2.82
N PHE A 384 19.02 27.36 -2.20
CA PHE A 384 19.45 28.55 -2.92
C PHE A 384 20.72 29.14 -2.32
N GLN A 385 21.42 29.92 -3.13
CA GLN A 385 22.54 30.73 -2.70
C GLN A 385 22.13 32.20 -2.84
N ILE A 386 22.44 33.02 -1.84
CA ILE A 386 22.14 34.45 -1.89
C ILE A 386 22.87 35.09 -3.10
N GLY A 387 22.15 35.91 -3.85
CA GLY A 387 22.67 36.61 -5.04
C GLY A 387 22.64 35.80 -6.34
N GLN A 388 22.22 34.53 -6.31
CA GLN A 388 22.05 33.71 -7.52
C GLN A 388 20.57 33.44 -7.82
N GLU A 389 20.23 33.43 -9.11
CA GLU A 389 18.91 33.00 -9.57
C GLU A 389 18.74 31.50 -9.43
N PHE A 390 17.59 31.05 -8.92
CA PHE A 390 17.23 29.63 -8.86
C PHE A 390 15.80 29.42 -9.36
N ASN A 391 15.52 28.22 -9.86
CA ASN A 391 14.18 27.86 -10.28
C ASN A 391 13.36 27.40 -9.07
N GLU A 392 12.20 28.00 -8.88
CA GLU A 392 11.27 27.70 -7.80
C GLU A 392 9.87 27.49 -8.39
N GLU A 393 9.05 26.70 -7.72
CA GLU A 393 7.63 26.56 -8.03
C GLU A 393 6.84 27.32 -6.97
N THR A 394 6.00 28.25 -7.42
CA THR A 394 5.05 28.98 -6.58
C THR A 394 4.04 28.02 -5.92
N VAL A 395 3.36 28.48 -4.87
CA VAL A 395 2.42 27.64 -4.09
C VAL A 395 1.29 27.07 -4.96
N ASP A 396 0.94 27.73 -6.05
CA ASP A 396 -0.08 27.33 -7.02
C ASP A 396 0.47 26.56 -8.24
N GLY A 397 1.75 26.20 -8.24
CA GLY A 397 2.35 25.29 -9.22
C GLY A 397 3.01 25.98 -10.43
N ARG A 398 3.09 27.32 -10.47
CA ARG A 398 3.76 28.02 -11.59
C ARG A 398 5.27 28.05 -11.37
N LYS A 399 6.01 27.79 -12.45
CA LYS A 399 7.47 27.86 -12.45
C LYS A 399 7.91 29.33 -12.50
N CYS A 400 8.77 29.71 -11.57
CA CYS A 400 9.34 31.04 -11.47
C CYS A 400 10.86 30.97 -11.26
N LYS A 401 11.54 32.04 -11.66
CA LYS A 401 12.91 32.34 -11.29
C LYS A 401 12.91 33.23 -10.06
N SER A 402 13.56 32.76 -9.01
CA SER A 402 13.65 33.45 -7.74
C SER A 402 15.06 33.99 -7.54
N LEU A 403 15.17 35.24 -7.11
CA LEU A 403 16.43 35.88 -6.75
C LEU A 403 16.33 36.34 -5.28
N ALA A 404 17.11 35.71 -4.41
CA ALA A 404 17.18 36.05 -2.99
C ALA A 404 18.37 36.97 -2.71
N THR A 405 18.14 38.10 -2.05
CA THR A 405 19.14 39.12 -1.70
C THR A 405 18.97 39.58 -0.27
N TRP A 406 20.06 40.00 0.37
CA TRP A 406 20.01 40.71 1.65
C TRP A 406 19.39 42.10 1.45
N GLU A 407 18.33 42.40 2.19
CA GLU A 407 17.72 43.74 2.24
C GLU A 407 18.28 44.54 3.43
N THR A 408 18.50 43.87 4.56
CA THR A 408 19.20 44.40 5.73
C THR A 408 20.05 43.29 6.36
N GLU A 409 20.82 43.61 7.41
CA GLU A 409 21.62 42.62 8.13
C GLU A 409 20.78 41.41 8.59
N ASN A 410 19.52 41.58 8.98
CA ASN A 410 18.66 40.50 9.49
C ASN A 410 17.46 40.18 8.59
N LYS A 411 17.41 40.69 7.35
CA LYS A 411 16.28 40.52 6.43
C LYS A 411 16.72 40.05 5.06
N ILE A 412 16.21 38.90 4.64
CA ILE A 412 16.35 38.35 3.29
C ILE A 412 15.07 38.67 2.52
N ALA A 413 15.21 39.25 1.33
CA ALA A 413 14.11 39.47 0.40
C ALA A 413 14.31 38.64 -0.85
N CYS A 414 13.24 38.02 -1.34
CA CYS A 414 13.26 37.26 -2.58
C CYS A 414 12.18 37.76 -3.53
N LYS A 415 12.61 38.11 -4.74
CA LYS A 415 11.73 38.48 -5.84
C LYS A 415 11.57 37.29 -6.76
N GLN A 416 10.32 36.96 -7.09
CA GLN A 416 10.00 35.85 -7.97
C GLN A 416 9.50 36.39 -9.30
N THR A 417 10.08 35.90 -10.40
CA THR A 417 9.73 36.26 -11.77
C THR A 417 9.16 35.04 -12.47
N LEU A 418 7.93 35.10 -12.95
CA LEU A 418 7.29 33.97 -13.65
C LEU A 418 8.02 33.66 -14.96
N LEU A 419 8.22 32.37 -15.26
CA LEU A 419 8.91 31.92 -16.49
C LEU A 419 7.98 31.91 -17.70
N ASP A 420 6.69 31.62 -17.52
CA ASP A 420 5.66 31.63 -18.56
C ASP A 420 4.32 32.15 -18.01
N GLY A 421 3.68 33.06 -18.75
CA GLY A 421 2.34 33.60 -18.47
C GLY A 421 2.31 35.00 -17.83
N ASN A 422 1.13 35.63 -17.86
CA ASN A 422 0.84 36.88 -17.16
C ASN A 422 0.19 36.53 -15.81
N GLY A 423 0.79 36.93 -14.69
CA GLY A 423 0.34 36.57 -13.34
C GLY A 423 0.76 37.60 -12.29
N PRO A 424 0.25 37.48 -11.05
CA PRO A 424 0.54 38.44 -9.99
C PRO A 424 2.02 38.46 -9.65
N LYS A 425 2.56 39.63 -9.29
CA LYS A 425 3.96 39.75 -8.85
C LYS A 425 4.09 39.18 -7.46
N THR A 426 4.81 38.07 -7.32
CA THR A 426 5.01 37.41 -6.04
C THR A 426 6.39 37.72 -5.46
N TYR A 427 6.45 37.84 -4.14
CA TYR A 427 7.68 38.02 -3.39
C TYR A 427 7.55 37.43 -2.00
N TRP A 428 8.68 37.16 -1.37
CA TRP A 428 8.71 36.81 0.04
C TRP A 428 9.88 37.46 0.77
N THR A 429 9.72 37.74 2.05
CA THR A 429 10.80 38.23 2.92
C THR A 429 10.88 37.42 4.19
N ARG A 430 12.10 37.16 4.67
CA ARG A 430 12.39 36.53 5.97
C ARG A 430 13.19 37.48 6.82
N GLU A 431 12.61 37.92 7.92
CA GLU A 431 13.25 38.81 8.89
C GLU A 431 13.43 38.07 10.22
N LEU A 432 14.65 38.13 10.76
CA LEU A 432 14.96 37.58 12.08
C LEU A 432 14.85 38.69 13.14
N ARG A 433 13.91 38.54 14.08
CA ARG A 433 13.75 39.45 15.23
C ARG A 433 13.95 38.66 16.53
N GLY A 434 15.20 38.59 16.99
CA GLY A 434 15.56 37.83 18.18
C GLY A 434 15.32 36.33 18.00
N GLU A 435 14.38 35.76 18.75
CA GLU A 435 13.97 34.34 18.66
C GLU A 435 12.77 34.09 17.73
N GLU A 436 12.25 35.15 17.10
CA GLU A 436 11.16 35.06 16.14
C GLU A 436 11.66 35.20 14.69
N LEU A 437 11.15 34.35 13.81
CA LEU A 437 11.34 34.44 12.37
C LEU A 437 10.02 34.91 11.75
N ILE A 438 10.04 36.12 11.20
CA ILE A 438 8.90 36.74 10.52
C ILE A 438 9.04 36.48 9.03
N LEU A 439 8.02 35.83 8.47
CA LEU A 439 7.93 35.49 7.06
C LEU A 439 6.75 36.22 6.44
N ILE A 440 7.02 37.04 5.43
CA ILE A 440 6.00 37.78 4.70
C ILE A 440 5.96 37.24 3.28
N PHE A 441 4.77 36.95 2.79
CA PHE A 441 4.50 36.59 1.40
C PHE A 441 3.59 37.65 0.79
N GLY A 442 3.92 38.12 -0.41
CA GLY A 442 3.08 39.05 -1.14
C GLY A 442 2.72 38.51 -2.52
N ALA A 443 1.49 38.81 -2.95
CA ALA A 443 1.03 38.67 -4.33
C ALA A 443 0.24 39.93 -4.69
N ASP A 444 0.81 40.77 -5.56
CA ASP A 444 0.31 42.13 -5.85
C ASP A 444 0.05 42.95 -4.56
N ASP A 445 -1.19 43.40 -4.32
CA ASP A 445 -1.58 44.21 -3.16
C ASP A 445 -1.88 43.38 -1.89
N VAL A 446 -1.86 42.04 -1.99
CA VAL A 446 -2.20 41.14 -0.87
C VAL A 446 -0.95 40.66 -0.17
N VAL A 447 -0.90 40.87 1.15
CA VAL A 447 0.20 40.49 2.01
C VAL A 447 -0.27 39.49 3.07
N CYS A 448 0.46 38.39 3.19
CA CYS A 448 0.31 37.35 4.21
C CYS A 448 1.53 37.36 5.12
N THR A 449 1.29 37.40 6.43
CA THR A 449 2.37 37.39 7.43
C THR A 449 2.30 36.14 8.28
N ARG A 450 3.45 35.49 8.48
CA ARG A 450 3.60 34.33 9.35
C ARG A 450 4.72 34.57 10.33
N VAL A 451 4.47 34.24 11.60
CA VAL A 451 5.46 34.33 12.67
C VAL A 451 5.81 32.93 13.12
N TYR A 452 7.11 32.63 13.18
CA TYR A 452 7.65 31.38 13.70
C TYR A 452 8.52 31.66 14.92
N VAL A 453 8.55 30.71 15.85
CA VAL A 453 9.43 30.74 17.03
C VAL A 453 10.42 29.58 16.92
N ARG A 454 11.66 29.81 17.34
CA ARG A 454 12.71 28.78 17.38
C ARG A 454 12.31 27.69 18.37
N GLU A 455 12.47 26.42 17.96
CA GLU A 455 12.25 25.24 18.82
C GLU A 455 13.49 24.90 19.66
#